data_AF-A0A3M1ZZJ8-F1
#
_entry.id   AF-A0A3M1ZZJ8-F1
#
_cell.length_a   1.000
_cell.length_b   1.000
_cell.length_c   1.000
_cell.angle_alpha   90.00
_cell.angle_beta   90.00
_cell.angle_gamma   90.00
#
_symmetry.space_group_name_H-M   'P 1'
#
loop_
_entity.id
_entity.type
_entity.pdbx_description
1 polymer ?
#
loop_
_entity_poly.entity_id
_entity_poly.type
_entity_poly.pdbx_seq_one_letter_code
_entity_poly.pdbx_strand_id
1 'polypeptide(L)'
;MEIGLACHVCGHLNPIRGQVCGRCGTVLAPEPVMPAQPPAASTAAPGPAPAAPAPSAAGPQHRFDPVTGQPLAAAPDRGAPKTMFFGALQQEDVVPRLVVIKGGGQDGATYHLHAATTVVGRTQGDIVFADDPFLSPSHAKFTTQQGRLFVQDLGSRNGVFVRIKQPVPLAQDDTFLVGEELLRLDARPYSGGQPSPAGTYFYGSPQPEGSFRVVQCLAGGSDGRIASANGDSLTIGREGNDLDFPTDRFISGHHARLDRHPDGRIVLSDTGSRNGTFVRISAATELVHGDYVFLGQQLLRVEIGHPPGGMS
;
A
#
# COMPACT_ATOMS: atom_id res chain seq x y z
N MET A 1 -13.12 28.58 -43.20
CA MET A 1 -13.09 28.52 -41.73
C MET A 1 -14.51 28.32 -41.26
N GLU A 2 -14.86 27.08 -40.92
CA GLU A 2 -16.17 26.77 -40.34
C GLU A 2 -16.19 27.21 -38.88
N ILE A 3 -17.16 28.05 -38.53
CA ILE A 3 -17.35 28.55 -37.16
C ILE A 3 -18.16 27.48 -36.40
N GLY A 4 -17.68 27.06 -35.23
CA GLY A 4 -18.30 26.01 -34.41
C GLY A 4 -18.12 26.26 -32.91
N LEU A 5 -18.91 25.58 -32.07
CA LEU A 5 -18.82 25.62 -30.62
C LEU A 5 -17.81 24.60 -30.12
N ALA A 6 -16.76 25.06 -29.45
CA ALA A 6 -15.79 24.18 -28.82
C ALA A 6 -16.34 23.60 -27.52
N CYS A 7 -16.21 22.29 -27.35
CA CYS A 7 -16.57 21.61 -26.10
C CYS A 7 -15.60 22.02 -24.98
N HIS A 8 -16.13 22.51 -23.85
CA HIS A 8 -15.32 22.91 -22.71
C HIS A 8 -14.60 21.73 -22.01
N VAL A 9 -15.07 20.50 -22.21
CA VAL A 9 -14.48 19.30 -21.58
C VAL A 9 -13.40 18.66 -22.45
N CYS A 10 -13.67 18.47 -23.75
CA CYS A 10 -12.76 17.72 -24.62
C CYS A 10 -12.17 18.54 -25.78
N GLY A 11 -12.50 19.83 -25.89
CA GLY A 11 -12.00 20.73 -26.94
C GLY A 11 -12.52 20.44 -28.35
N HIS A 12 -13.37 19.42 -28.54
CA HIS A 12 -13.90 19.08 -29.86
C HIS A 12 -14.80 20.21 -30.39
N LEU A 13 -14.61 20.57 -31.66
CA LEU A 13 -15.44 21.55 -32.36
C LEU A 13 -16.74 20.90 -32.83
N ASN A 14 -17.86 21.40 -32.33
CA ASN A 14 -19.21 20.95 -32.66
C ASN A 14 -19.92 22.01 -33.52
N PRO A 15 -20.92 21.64 -34.35
CA PRO A 15 -21.71 22.61 -35.09
C PRO A 15 -22.46 23.58 -34.15
N ILE A 16 -22.68 24.83 -34.57
CA ILE A 16 -23.21 25.93 -33.73
C ILE A 16 -24.58 25.62 -33.10
N ARG A 17 -25.37 24.68 -33.64
CA ARG A 17 -26.66 24.26 -33.08
C ARG A 17 -26.62 22.93 -32.30
N GLY A 18 -25.44 22.36 -32.07
CA GLY A 18 -25.30 21.12 -31.30
C GLY A 18 -25.55 21.37 -29.81
N GLN A 19 -26.55 20.71 -29.23
CA GLN A 19 -26.85 20.81 -27.79
C GLN A 19 -25.93 19.94 -26.94
N VAL A 20 -25.38 18.86 -27.52
CA VAL A 20 -24.44 17.93 -26.88
C VAL A 20 -23.22 17.73 -27.76
N CYS A 21 -22.09 17.43 -27.13
CA CYS A 21 -20.86 17.14 -27.85
C CYS A 21 -20.97 15.77 -28.53
N GLY A 22 -20.78 15.73 -29.85
CA GLY A 22 -20.83 14.48 -30.62
C GLY A 22 -19.71 13.48 -30.28
N ARG A 23 -18.70 13.90 -29.51
CA ARG A 23 -17.57 13.06 -29.10
C ARG A 23 -17.69 12.53 -27.68
N CYS A 24 -18.03 13.39 -26.71
CA CYS A 24 -18.04 13.01 -25.30
C CYS A 24 -19.44 13.06 -24.65
N GLY A 25 -20.47 13.48 -25.39
CA GLY A 25 -21.85 13.54 -24.90
C GLY A 25 -22.17 14.70 -23.97
N THR A 26 -21.18 15.52 -23.57
CA THR A 26 -21.38 16.66 -22.67
C THR A 26 -22.27 17.74 -23.29
N VAL A 27 -23.21 18.27 -22.52
CA VAL A 27 -24.09 19.39 -22.93
C VAL A 27 -23.24 20.66 -23.16
N LEU A 28 -23.46 21.32 -24.30
CA LEU A 28 -22.67 22.49 -24.75
C LEU A 28 -23.30 23.83 -24.37
N ALA A 29 -24.50 23.81 -23.78
CA ALA A 29 -25.20 25.01 -23.30
C ALA A 29 -25.11 25.12 -21.77
N PRO A 30 -24.79 26.30 -21.21
CA PRO A 30 -24.92 26.55 -19.78
C PRO A 30 -26.39 26.69 -19.41
N GLU A 31 -26.90 25.86 -18.50
CA GLU A 31 -28.24 26.07 -17.94
C GLU A 31 -28.26 27.32 -17.03
N PRO A 32 -29.35 28.11 -17.05
CA PRO A 32 -29.50 29.26 -16.17
C PRO A 32 -29.64 28.81 -14.71
N VAL A 33 -28.84 29.42 -13.84
CA VAL A 33 -28.85 29.25 -12.38
C VAL A 33 -30.24 29.58 -11.84
N MET A 34 -30.87 28.64 -11.15
CA MET A 34 -32.03 28.88 -10.29
C MET A 34 -31.64 28.77 -8.80
N PRO A 35 -32.21 29.60 -7.92
CA PRO A 35 -31.79 29.71 -6.51
C PRO A 35 -32.37 28.62 -5.61
N ALA A 36 -31.69 28.43 -4.48
CA ALA A 36 -31.90 27.42 -3.45
C ALA A 36 -33.27 27.46 -2.75
N GLN A 37 -33.72 26.29 -2.27
CA GLN A 37 -34.67 26.17 -1.16
C GLN A 37 -34.19 25.16 -0.08
N PRO A 38 -34.58 25.36 1.20
CA PRO A 38 -33.84 24.97 2.43
C PRO A 38 -34.32 23.63 3.07
N PRO A 39 -33.75 23.18 4.22
CA PRO A 39 -33.72 21.76 4.62
C PRO A 39 -34.92 21.29 5.46
N ALA A 40 -34.99 19.97 5.62
CA ALA A 40 -35.97 19.23 6.42
C ALA A 40 -36.00 19.65 7.91
N ALA A 41 -37.22 19.78 8.44
CA ALA A 41 -37.47 20.05 9.85
C ALA A 41 -37.90 18.76 10.58
N SER A 42 -37.18 18.45 11.66
CA SER A 42 -37.54 17.50 12.72
C SER A 42 -38.04 18.31 13.92
N THR A 43 -39.23 18.02 14.46
CA THR A 43 -39.60 18.39 15.83
C THR A 43 -40.65 17.44 16.42
N ALA A 44 -40.54 17.25 17.73
CA ALA A 44 -41.26 16.31 18.59
C ALA A 44 -42.69 16.75 19.02
N ALA A 45 -43.33 15.84 19.79
CA ALA A 45 -44.70 15.80 20.36
C ALA A 45 -45.13 17.02 21.23
N PRO A 46 -46.42 17.15 21.66
CA PRO A 46 -46.97 16.44 22.85
C PRO A 46 -48.49 16.05 22.83
N GLY A 47 -48.95 15.26 23.83
CA GLY A 47 -50.35 14.75 24.05
C GLY A 47 -51.35 15.77 24.67
N PRO A 48 -52.55 15.38 25.19
CA PRO A 48 -52.76 14.38 26.29
C PRO A 48 -54.05 13.49 26.25
N ALA A 49 -54.22 12.65 27.30
CA ALA A 49 -55.22 11.58 27.60
C ALA A 49 -56.50 12.10 28.34
N PRO A 50 -57.42 11.32 29.01
CA PRO A 50 -57.37 9.98 29.70
C PRO A 50 -58.61 9.05 29.42
N ALA A 51 -58.92 7.87 30.03
CA ALA A 51 -58.74 7.32 31.39
C ALA A 51 -58.89 5.76 31.48
N ALA A 52 -58.44 5.20 32.63
CA ALA A 52 -58.23 3.79 33.02
C ALA A 52 -59.39 3.18 33.90
N PRO A 53 -59.28 1.99 34.60
CA PRO A 53 -58.26 1.61 35.62
C PRO A 53 -57.73 0.13 35.66
N ALA A 54 -56.72 -0.10 36.52
CA ALA A 54 -55.91 -1.33 36.79
C ALA A 54 -56.33 -2.04 38.14
N PRO A 55 -55.59 -2.99 38.81
CA PRO A 55 -54.11 -3.12 39.07
C PRO A 55 -53.49 -4.56 38.89
N SER A 56 -52.23 -4.72 38.42
CA SER A 56 -50.89 -4.80 39.09
C SER A 56 -50.48 -6.15 39.75
N ALA A 57 -49.34 -6.71 39.31
CA ALA A 57 -48.33 -7.37 40.17
C ALA A 57 -46.98 -7.55 39.43
N ALA A 58 -45.89 -7.23 40.14
CA ALA A 58 -44.50 -7.22 39.69
C ALA A 58 -43.68 -8.38 40.29
N GLY A 59 -42.56 -8.76 39.65
CA GLY A 59 -41.32 -9.09 40.39
C GLY A 59 -40.33 -10.09 39.76
N PRO A 60 -39.02 -10.01 40.13
CA PRO A 60 -37.85 -10.45 39.35
C PRO A 60 -37.32 -11.85 39.70
N GLN A 61 -36.67 -12.53 38.75
CA GLN A 61 -35.98 -13.81 38.96
C GLN A 61 -34.62 -13.60 39.66
N HIS A 62 -34.57 -13.78 40.98
CA HIS A 62 -33.33 -13.78 41.75
C HIS A 62 -32.70 -15.19 41.80
N ARG A 63 -31.36 -15.27 41.80
CA ARG A 63 -30.55 -16.52 41.84
C ARG A 63 -30.49 -17.19 43.23
N PHE A 64 -31.32 -16.75 44.18
CA PHE A 64 -31.37 -17.18 45.58
C PHE A 64 -32.82 -17.11 46.09
N ASP A 65 -33.19 -18.01 47.01
CA ASP A 65 -34.54 -18.05 47.61
C ASP A 65 -34.71 -16.94 48.68
N PRO A 66 -35.68 -16.02 48.54
CA PRO A 66 -35.81 -14.86 49.40
C PRO A 66 -36.39 -15.13 50.81
N VAL A 67 -36.83 -16.35 51.14
CA VAL A 67 -37.32 -16.68 52.49
C VAL A 67 -36.22 -17.32 53.35
N THR A 68 -35.25 -18.00 52.75
CA THR A 68 -34.25 -18.78 53.49
C THR A 68 -32.79 -18.42 53.19
N GLY A 69 -32.52 -17.63 52.13
CA GLY A 69 -31.20 -17.08 51.84
C GLY A 69 -30.16 -18.07 51.29
N GLN A 70 -30.56 -19.27 50.84
CA GLN A 70 -29.65 -20.27 50.26
C GLN A 70 -29.67 -20.30 48.71
N PRO A 71 -28.55 -20.67 48.05
CA PRO A 71 -28.51 -20.88 46.59
C PRO A 71 -29.21 -22.18 46.17
N LEU A 72 -29.99 -22.12 45.09
CA LEU A 72 -30.65 -23.28 44.46
C LEU A 72 -29.59 -24.23 43.85
N ALA A 73 -29.56 -25.48 44.31
CA ALA A 73 -28.56 -26.49 43.94
C ALA A 73 -28.70 -26.99 42.48
N ALA A 74 -27.56 -27.17 41.80
CA ALA A 74 -27.45 -27.77 40.48
C ALA A 74 -27.57 -29.30 40.55
N ALA A 75 -28.19 -29.90 39.53
CA ALA A 75 -28.38 -31.35 39.41
C ALA A 75 -27.04 -32.10 39.18
N PRO A 76 -26.88 -33.35 39.67
CA PRO A 76 -25.61 -34.09 39.58
C PRO A 76 -25.46 -34.92 38.29
N ASP A 77 -24.19 -35.05 37.92
CA ASP A 77 -23.58 -35.68 36.75
C ASP A 77 -23.64 -37.22 36.77
N ARG A 78 -23.87 -37.84 35.60
CA ARG A 78 -23.74 -39.30 35.37
C ARG A 78 -22.65 -39.51 34.32
N GLY A 79 -21.50 -40.01 34.78
CA GLY A 79 -20.30 -40.12 33.96
C GLY A 79 -20.24 -41.27 32.95
N ALA A 80 -19.53 -41.03 31.86
CA ALA A 80 -18.57 -41.91 31.14
C ALA A 80 -18.18 -41.25 29.80
N PRO A 81 -17.03 -41.56 29.17
CA PRO A 81 -15.73 -42.00 29.67
C PRO A 81 -14.72 -40.83 29.65
N LYS A 82 -13.55 -41.01 30.28
CA LYS A 82 -12.41 -40.11 30.11
C LYS A 82 -11.82 -40.28 28.70
N THR A 83 -12.45 -39.66 27.70
CA THR A 83 -11.76 -39.33 26.46
C THR A 83 -10.71 -38.30 26.82
N MET A 84 -9.43 -38.66 26.68
CA MET A 84 -8.37 -37.66 26.74
C MET A 84 -8.67 -36.63 25.66
N PHE A 85 -9.23 -35.49 26.06
CA PHE A 85 -9.20 -34.28 25.28
C PHE A 85 -7.73 -33.84 25.23
N PHE A 86 -6.96 -34.50 24.36
CA PHE A 86 -5.95 -33.78 23.61
C PHE A 86 -6.73 -32.80 22.73
N GLY A 87 -7.18 -31.70 23.34
CA GLY A 87 -7.38 -30.46 22.62
C GLY A 87 -6.01 -30.03 22.13
N ALA A 88 -5.52 -30.72 21.10
CA ALA A 88 -4.83 -30.00 20.05
C ALA A 88 -5.80 -28.87 19.72
N LEU A 89 -5.49 -27.67 20.21
CA LEU A 89 -5.91 -26.45 19.56
C LEU A 89 -5.57 -26.72 18.10
N GLN A 90 -6.59 -27.11 17.34
CA GLN A 90 -6.51 -27.17 15.90
C GLN A 90 -6.46 -25.70 15.54
N GLN A 91 -5.25 -25.16 15.68
CA GLN A 91 -4.88 -23.86 15.21
C GLN A 91 -5.14 -23.99 13.73
N GLU A 92 -6.34 -23.55 13.30
CA GLU A 92 -6.74 -23.62 11.92
C GLU A 92 -5.58 -23.05 11.13
N ASP A 93 -5.00 -23.87 10.24
CA ASP A 93 -3.82 -23.47 9.49
C ASP A 93 -4.19 -22.20 8.74
N VAL A 94 -3.66 -21.07 9.22
CA VAL A 94 -3.88 -19.78 8.61
C VAL A 94 -3.19 -19.83 7.26
N VAL A 95 -3.97 -20.04 6.20
CA VAL A 95 -3.45 -20.05 4.83
C VAL A 95 -3.28 -18.60 4.37
N PRO A 96 -2.04 -18.12 4.15
CA PRO A 96 -1.82 -16.80 3.60
C PRO A 96 -2.37 -16.71 2.17
N ARG A 97 -2.79 -15.50 1.78
CA ARG A 97 -3.30 -15.21 0.44
C ARG A 97 -2.52 -14.07 -0.17
N LEU A 98 -2.29 -14.15 -1.47
CA LEU A 98 -1.77 -13.07 -2.30
C LEU A 98 -2.91 -12.55 -3.17
N VAL A 99 -3.29 -11.30 -2.96
CA VAL A 99 -4.33 -10.62 -3.74
C VAL A 99 -3.66 -9.69 -4.75
N VAL A 100 -3.85 -9.93 -6.04
CA VAL A 100 -3.35 -9.02 -7.09
C VAL A 100 -4.14 -7.73 -7.02
N ILE A 101 -3.46 -6.58 -7.02
CA ILE A 101 -4.10 -5.27 -7.03
C ILE A 101 -3.99 -4.71 -8.45
N LYS A 102 -5.15 -4.45 -9.07
CA LYS A 102 -5.27 -3.87 -10.40
C LYS A 102 -5.28 -2.33 -10.32
N GLY A 103 -5.11 -1.69 -11.47
CA GLY A 103 -5.16 -0.22 -11.59
C GLY A 103 -6.42 0.37 -10.94
N GLY A 104 -6.23 1.42 -10.13
CA GLY A 104 -7.31 2.04 -9.35
C GLY A 104 -7.58 1.40 -7.98
N GLY A 105 -6.74 0.45 -7.54
CA GLY A 105 -6.83 -0.17 -6.22
C GLY A 105 -7.89 -1.28 -6.10
N GLN A 106 -8.38 -1.77 -7.24
CA GLN A 106 -9.34 -2.87 -7.26
C GLN A 106 -8.64 -4.22 -7.07
N ASP A 107 -9.25 -5.09 -6.28
CA ASP A 107 -8.76 -6.44 -6.08
C ASP A 107 -8.95 -7.28 -7.36
N GLY A 108 -7.92 -8.03 -7.71
CA GLY A 108 -7.81 -8.90 -8.86
C GLY A 108 -7.87 -10.36 -8.46
N ALA A 109 -7.04 -11.20 -9.09
CA ALA A 109 -6.95 -12.61 -8.74
C ALA A 109 -6.43 -12.78 -7.31
N THR A 110 -6.99 -13.74 -6.57
CA THR A 110 -6.53 -14.11 -5.24
C THR A 110 -5.94 -15.52 -5.29
N TYR A 111 -4.73 -15.68 -4.78
CA TYR A 111 -4.00 -16.94 -4.74
C TYR A 111 -3.81 -17.38 -3.29
N HIS A 112 -4.27 -18.59 -2.97
CA HIS A 112 -4.11 -19.18 -1.64
C HIS A 112 -2.81 -19.97 -1.56
N LEU A 113 -1.96 -19.64 -0.59
CA LEU A 113 -0.65 -20.26 -0.40
C LEU A 113 -0.77 -21.53 0.46
N HIS A 114 -1.36 -22.58 -0.10
CA HIS A 114 -1.56 -23.85 0.59
C HIS A 114 -0.26 -24.64 0.85
N ALA A 115 0.72 -24.49 -0.03
CA ALA A 115 2.01 -25.15 0.11
C ALA A 115 2.94 -24.36 1.03
N ALA A 116 3.84 -25.06 1.72
CA ALA A 116 4.88 -24.42 2.54
C ALA A 116 5.81 -23.52 1.71
N THR A 117 5.90 -23.75 0.41
CA THR A 117 6.65 -22.92 -0.54
C THR A 117 5.80 -22.72 -1.79
N THR A 118 5.73 -21.49 -2.26
CA THR A 118 5.05 -21.12 -3.51
C THR A 118 5.97 -20.24 -4.34
N VAL A 119 6.24 -20.65 -5.56
CA VAL A 119 7.07 -19.90 -6.50
C VAL A 119 6.18 -19.11 -7.46
N VAL A 120 6.51 -17.84 -7.64
CA VAL A 120 5.84 -16.92 -8.57
C VAL A 120 6.81 -16.57 -9.69
N GLY A 121 6.34 -16.62 -10.93
CA GLY A 121 7.16 -16.32 -12.09
C GLY A 121 6.37 -16.07 -13.36
N ARG A 122 7.07 -15.79 -14.46
CA ARG A 122 6.47 -15.55 -15.78
C ARG A 122 6.07 -16.84 -16.49
N THR A 123 6.89 -17.88 -16.38
CA THR A 123 6.71 -19.14 -17.13
C THR A 123 6.92 -20.38 -16.27
N GLN A 124 7.46 -20.23 -15.06
CA GLN A 124 7.72 -21.31 -14.12
C GLN A 124 7.20 -20.92 -12.73
N GLY A 125 6.87 -21.92 -11.92
CA GLY A 125 6.33 -21.74 -10.57
C GLY A 125 4.88 -22.18 -10.45
N ASP A 126 4.35 -22.05 -9.25
CA ASP A 126 2.98 -22.42 -8.90
C ASP A 126 1.97 -21.33 -9.32
N ILE A 127 2.40 -20.06 -9.28
CA ILE A 127 1.63 -18.91 -9.77
C ILE A 127 2.38 -18.32 -10.95
N VAL A 128 1.71 -18.32 -12.11
CA VAL A 128 2.31 -17.91 -13.38
C VAL A 128 1.57 -16.70 -13.94
N PHE A 129 2.31 -15.62 -14.19
CA PHE A 129 1.83 -14.41 -14.86
C PHE A 129 2.46 -14.32 -16.25
N ALA A 130 1.89 -15.04 -17.22
CA ALA A 130 2.46 -15.19 -18.55
C ALA A 130 2.52 -13.87 -19.35
N ASP A 131 1.58 -12.96 -19.08
CA ASP A 131 1.42 -11.69 -19.81
C ASP A 131 2.36 -10.58 -19.33
N ASP A 132 3.13 -10.80 -18.25
CA ASP A 132 4.03 -9.77 -17.69
C ASP A 132 5.49 -9.99 -18.14
N PRO A 133 5.98 -9.22 -19.13
CA PRO A 133 7.33 -9.39 -19.64
C PRO A 133 8.42 -9.00 -18.63
N PHE A 134 8.08 -8.25 -17.57
CA PHE A 134 9.03 -7.82 -16.54
C PHE A 134 9.24 -8.86 -15.44
N LEU A 135 8.55 -10.00 -15.50
CA LEU A 135 8.83 -11.12 -14.62
C LEU A 135 9.90 -12.05 -15.22
N SER A 136 10.86 -12.47 -14.39
CA SER A 136 11.73 -13.61 -14.70
C SER A 136 10.93 -14.93 -14.78
N PRO A 137 11.45 -15.97 -15.47
CA PRO A 137 10.80 -17.29 -15.55
C PRO A 137 10.36 -17.82 -14.19
N SER A 138 11.28 -17.81 -13.22
CA SER A 138 11.04 -17.96 -11.78
C SER A 138 11.55 -16.68 -11.12
N HIS A 139 10.67 -15.94 -10.44
CA HIS A 139 10.96 -14.56 -10.01
C HIS A 139 11.12 -14.46 -8.50
N ALA A 140 10.12 -14.92 -7.76
CA ALA A 140 10.11 -14.84 -6.31
C ALA A 140 9.61 -16.15 -5.70
N LYS A 141 10.09 -16.45 -4.51
CA LYS A 141 9.65 -17.57 -3.70
C LYS A 141 9.03 -17.04 -2.43
N PHE A 142 7.80 -17.45 -2.19
CA PHE A 142 7.09 -17.26 -0.93
C PHE A 142 7.26 -18.54 -0.10
N THR A 143 7.60 -18.40 1.17
CA THR A 143 7.77 -19.53 2.07
C THR A 143 7.00 -19.26 3.36
N THR A 144 6.12 -20.19 3.71
CA THR A 144 5.34 -20.14 4.94
C THR A 144 6.03 -21.04 5.96
N GLN A 145 6.55 -20.46 7.04
CA GLN A 145 7.21 -21.20 8.13
C GLN A 145 6.66 -20.72 9.47
N GLN A 146 6.19 -21.64 10.30
CA GLN A 146 5.68 -21.33 11.65
C GLN A 146 4.61 -20.22 11.66
N GLY A 147 3.72 -20.21 10.66
CA GLY A 147 2.67 -19.18 10.51
C GLY A 147 3.16 -17.82 10.01
N ARG A 148 4.44 -17.67 9.69
CA ARG A 148 5.04 -16.45 9.14
C ARG A 148 5.29 -16.63 7.65
N LEU A 149 5.01 -15.59 6.87
CA LEU A 149 5.24 -15.58 5.43
C LEU A 149 6.54 -14.84 5.14
N PHE A 150 7.39 -15.42 4.30
CA PHE A 150 8.62 -14.79 3.82
C PHE A 150 8.60 -14.71 2.31
N VAL A 151 9.14 -13.64 1.75
CA VAL A 151 9.43 -13.52 0.31
C VAL A 151 10.93 -13.45 0.07
N GLN A 152 11.38 -14.15 -0.96
CA GLN A 152 12.76 -14.17 -1.41
C GLN A 152 12.81 -13.93 -2.92
N ASP A 153 13.65 -13.00 -3.37
CA ASP A 153 14.00 -12.85 -4.78
C ASP A 153 14.86 -14.04 -5.24
N LEU A 154 14.49 -14.67 -6.36
CA LEU A 154 15.20 -15.82 -6.93
C LEU A 154 16.26 -15.40 -7.96
N GLY A 155 16.86 -14.23 -7.78
CA GLY A 155 17.80 -13.65 -8.73
C GLY A 155 17.10 -13.08 -9.96
N SER A 156 15.92 -12.50 -9.77
CA SER A 156 15.16 -11.88 -10.85
C SER A 156 15.90 -10.68 -11.45
N ARG A 157 15.66 -10.43 -12.74
CA ARG A 157 16.30 -9.30 -13.44
C ARG A 157 15.86 -7.95 -12.87
N ASN A 158 14.56 -7.81 -12.61
CA ASN A 158 13.96 -6.55 -12.19
C ASN A 158 13.83 -6.43 -10.67
N GLY A 159 13.96 -7.52 -9.92
CA GLY A 159 13.91 -7.50 -8.46
C GLY A 159 12.51 -7.59 -7.87
N VAL A 160 12.48 -7.87 -6.58
CA VAL A 160 11.27 -7.85 -5.73
C VAL A 160 11.31 -6.60 -4.86
N PHE A 161 10.21 -5.85 -4.80
CA PHE A 161 10.12 -4.64 -3.98
C PHE A 161 9.03 -4.75 -2.94
N VAL A 162 9.30 -4.30 -1.72
CA VAL A 162 8.33 -4.31 -0.60
C VAL A 162 8.02 -2.88 -0.19
N ARG A 163 6.75 -2.57 0.06
CA ARG A 163 6.31 -1.25 0.51
C ARG A 163 6.87 -0.96 1.89
N ILE A 164 7.49 0.21 2.07
CA ILE A 164 7.96 0.63 3.39
C ILE A 164 6.80 1.12 4.24
N LYS A 165 6.81 0.76 5.52
CA LYS A 165 5.84 1.27 6.53
C LYS A 165 6.46 2.27 7.50
N GLN A 166 7.78 2.27 7.58
CA GLN A 166 8.60 3.09 8.47
C GLN A 166 9.85 3.51 7.71
N PRO A 167 10.58 4.53 8.18
CA PRO A 167 11.85 4.91 7.58
C PRO A 167 12.83 3.74 7.52
N VAL A 168 13.48 3.54 6.36
CA VAL A 168 14.40 2.41 6.12
C VAL A 168 15.78 2.94 5.75
N PRO A 169 16.87 2.46 6.39
CA PRO A 169 18.22 2.79 5.96
C PRO A 169 18.53 2.17 4.60
N LEU A 170 19.13 2.95 3.72
CA LEU A 170 19.62 2.51 2.41
C LEU A 170 21.15 2.52 2.39
N ALA A 171 21.72 1.53 1.71
CA ALA A 171 23.13 1.41 1.41
C ALA A 171 23.45 1.93 -0.02
N GLN A 172 24.75 1.99 -0.33
CA GLN A 172 25.22 2.30 -1.68
C GLN A 172 24.58 1.34 -2.70
N ASP A 173 24.10 1.89 -3.80
CA ASP A 173 23.47 1.20 -4.93
C ASP A 173 22.12 0.52 -4.62
N ASP A 174 21.57 0.70 -3.41
CA ASP A 174 20.22 0.24 -3.11
C ASP A 174 19.20 0.97 -4.00
N THR A 175 18.21 0.21 -4.46
CA THR A 175 17.17 0.70 -5.36
C THR A 175 15.80 0.73 -4.69
N PHE A 176 15.02 1.74 -5.01
CA PHE A 176 13.67 1.95 -4.49
C PHE A 176 12.75 2.52 -5.57
N LEU A 177 11.45 2.33 -5.39
CA LEU A 177 10.40 2.81 -6.29
C LEU A 177 9.62 3.94 -5.64
N VAL A 178 9.36 4.97 -6.43
CA VAL A 178 8.46 6.08 -6.12
C VAL A 178 7.55 6.27 -7.34
N GLY A 179 6.27 5.94 -7.23
CA GLY A 179 5.39 5.90 -8.41
C GLY A 179 5.83 4.84 -9.42
N GLU A 180 6.03 5.24 -10.68
CA GLU A 180 6.57 4.41 -11.77
C GLU A 180 8.11 4.53 -11.89
N GLU A 181 8.73 5.36 -11.06
CA GLU A 181 10.15 5.70 -11.15
C GLU A 181 11.02 4.77 -10.30
N LEU A 182 11.95 4.07 -10.96
CA LEU A 182 13.00 3.30 -10.31
C LEU A 182 14.21 4.18 -10.02
N LEU A 183 14.55 4.31 -8.75
CA LEU A 183 15.61 5.19 -8.26
C LEU A 183 16.68 4.36 -7.55
N ARG A 184 17.92 4.81 -7.64
CA ARG A 184 19.08 4.20 -6.99
C ARG A 184 19.81 5.23 -6.13
N LEU A 185 20.23 4.82 -4.95
CA LEU A 185 21.05 5.63 -4.07
C LEU A 185 22.53 5.53 -4.48
N ASP A 186 23.16 6.67 -4.73
CA ASP A 186 24.61 6.82 -4.76
C ASP A 186 25.05 7.57 -3.49
N ALA A 187 25.39 6.81 -2.45
CA ALA A 187 25.75 7.30 -1.13
C ALA A 187 27.17 7.89 -1.05
N ARG A 188 28.03 7.63 -2.06
CA ARG A 188 29.43 8.08 -2.08
C ARG A 188 29.80 8.67 -3.45
N PRO A 189 29.11 9.73 -3.88
CA PRO A 189 29.22 10.26 -5.24
C PRO A 189 30.59 10.89 -5.57
N TYR A 190 31.42 11.17 -4.55
CA TYR A 190 32.70 11.90 -4.67
C TYR A 190 33.92 11.07 -4.27
N SER A 191 33.85 9.75 -4.41
CA SER A 191 34.97 8.85 -4.09
C SER A 191 36.22 9.07 -4.97
N GLY A 192 36.16 9.95 -5.98
CA GLY A 192 37.22 10.23 -6.94
C GLY A 192 38.01 11.49 -6.62
N GLY A 193 39.10 11.34 -5.89
CA GLY A 193 40.05 12.42 -5.61
C GLY A 193 41.45 11.93 -5.25
N GLN A 194 41.85 10.73 -5.68
CA GLN A 194 43.24 10.35 -5.54
C GLN A 194 44.07 11.07 -6.61
N PRO A 195 45.19 11.72 -6.24
CA PRO A 195 46.11 12.24 -7.23
C PRO A 195 46.56 11.08 -8.12
N SER A 196 46.80 11.37 -9.39
CA SER A 196 47.48 10.42 -10.26
C SER A 196 48.81 10.01 -9.61
N PRO A 197 49.40 8.86 -10.00
CA PRO A 197 50.73 8.48 -9.52
C PRO A 197 51.82 9.55 -9.73
N ALA A 198 51.57 10.55 -10.60
CA ALA A 198 52.41 11.71 -10.85
C ALA A 198 52.06 12.94 -9.99
N GLY A 199 51.18 12.81 -8.99
CA GLY A 199 50.77 13.91 -8.10
C GLY A 199 49.75 14.89 -8.70
N THR A 200 49.20 14.59 -9.88
CA THR A 200 48.25 15.48 -10.57
C THR A 200 46.82 15.17 -10.12
N TYR A 201 46.13 16.15 -9.55
CA TYR A 201 44.71 16.06 -9.28
C TYR A 201 43.90 16.26 -10.56
N PHE A 202 42.88 15.43 -10.76
CA PHE A 202 41.94 15.64 -11.87
C PHE A 202 41.15 16.91 -11.60
N TYR A 203 41.40 17.97 -12.38
CA TYR A 203 40.71 19.25 -12.24
C TYR A 203 39.35 19.16 -12.92
N GLY A 204 38.33 18.75 -12.15
CA GLY A 204 36.93 18.70 -12.59
C GLY A 204 36.14 19.95 -12.22
N SER A 205 34.88 19.99 -12.63
CA SER A 205 33.91 20.98 -12.14
C SER A 205 33.80 20.91 -10.60
N PRO A 206 33.47 22.04 -9.93
CA PRO A 206 33.21 22.04 -8.49
C PRO A 206 32.25 20.91 -8.10
N GLN A 207 32.62 20.12 -7.10
CA GLN A 207 31.76 19.05 -6.60
C GLN A 207 30.56 19.68 -5.89
N PRO A 208 29.31 19.32 -6.26
CA PRO A 208 28.14 19.75 -5.52
C PRO A 208 28.27 19.36 -4.04
N GLU A 209 27.87 20.25 -3.13
CA GLU A 209 28.02 20.05 -1.68
C GLU A 209 27.15 18.93 -1.09
N GLY A 210 26.29 18.31 -1.90
CA GLY A 210 25.37 17.26 -1.47
C GLY A 210 26.06 16.01 -0.96
N SER A 211 25.64 15.53 0.20
CA SER A 211 26.26 14.38 0.85
C SER A 211 26.03 13.03 0.15
N PHE A 212 25.04 12.94 -0.74
CA PHE A 212 24.71 11.79 -1.57
C PHE A 212 23.96 12.22 -2.85
N ARG A 213 23.69 11.27 -3.74
CA ARG A 213 22.89 11.45 -4.97
C ARG A 213 21.82 10.38 -5.12
N VAL A 214 20.75 10.73 -5.81
CA VAL A 214 19.74 9.80 -6.29
C VAL A 214 19.78 9.77 -7.82
N VAL A 215 19.85 8.57 -8.38
CA VAL A 215 19.97 8.32 -9.81
C VAL A 215 18.71 7.59 -10.30
N GLN A 216 18.03 8.16 -11.29
CA GLN A 216 16.93 7.49 -11.97
C GLN A 216 17.47 6.36 -12.85
N CYS A 217 16.86 5.19 -12.76
CA CYS A 217 17.19 4.01 -13.56
C CYS A 217 16.15 3.88 -14.68
N LEU A 218 16.56 4.11 -15.93
CA LEU A 218 15.67 3.98 -17.07
C LEU A 218 15.56 2.51 -17.53
N ALA A 219 14.51 2.23 -18.29
CA ALA A 219 14.35 0.95 -18.97
C ALA A 219 15.60 0.63 -19.81
N GLY A 220 16.12 -0.59 -19.69
CA GLY A 220 17.37 -1.01 -20.33
C GLY A 220 18.61 -0.87 -19.43
N GLY A 221 18.49 -0.25 -18.25
CA GLY A 221 19.56 -0.18 -17.25
C GLY A 221 20.49 1.03 -17.39
N SER A 222 20.14 1.99 -18.24
CA SER A 222 20.87 3.26 -18.33
C SER A 222 20.44 4.23 -17.24
N ASP A 223 21.35 5.11 -16.84
CA ASP A 223 21.05 6.19 -15.92
C ASP A 223 20.28 7.32 -16.61
N GLY A 224 19.29 7.85 -15.90
CA GLY A 224 18.46 8.97 -16.30
C GLY A 224 18.82 10.24 -15.52
N ARG A 225 17.82 10.89 -14.95
CA ARG A 225 18.01 12.07 -14.11
C ARG A 225 18.86 11.75 -12.88
N ILE A 226 19.71 12.69 -12.49
CA ILE A 226 20.53 12.60 -11.27
C ILE A 226 20.28 13.86 -10.46
N ALA A 227 19.91 13.70 -9.19
CA ALA A 227 19.80 14.80 -8.24
C ALA A 227 20.80 14.60 -7.10
N SER A 228 21.51 15.66 -6.73
CA SER A 228 22.37 15.68 -5.54
C SER A 228 21.56 16.19 -4.35
N ALA A 229 21.85 15.66 -3.16
CA ALA A 229 21.23 16.16 -1.94
C ALA A 229 21.53 17.65 -1.73
N ASN A 230 20.59 18.36 -1.12
CA ASN A 230 20.81 19.70 -0.60
C ASN A 230 21.33 19.57 0.84
N GLY A 231 22.65 19.63 1.00
CA GLY A 231 23.32 19.24 2.24
C GLY A 231 23.10 17.76 2.55
N ASP A 232 22.31 17.48 3.59
CA ASP A 232 22.01 16.13 4.08
C ASP A 232 20.59 15.64 3.74
N SER A 233 19.84 16.38 2.93
CA SER A 233 18.45 16.06 2.59
C SER A 233 18.22 16.05 1.08
N LEU A 234 17.40 15.12 0.60
CA LEU A 234 16.89 15.10 -0.77
C LEU A 234 15.41 14.74 -0.75
N THR A 235 14.58 15.60 -1.32
CA THR A 235 13.12 15.43 -1.44
C THR A 235 12.75 14.95 -2.84
N ILE A 236 11.74 14.08 -2.93
CA ILE A 236 11.26 13.48 -4.18
C ILE A 236 9.75 13.62 -4.24
N GLY A 237 9.24 14.09 -5.38
CA GLY A 237 7.81 14.21 -5.57
C GLY A 237 7.45 14.69 -6.97
N ARG A 238 6.20 15.15 -7.12
CA ARG A 238 5.66 15.60 -8.41
C ARG A 238 5.90 17.09 -8.65
N GLU A 239 6.00 17.88 -7.58
CA GLU A 239 6.18 19.33 -7.66
C GLU A 239 6.88 19.90 -6.42
N GLY A 240 7.87 20.76 -6.62
CA GLY A 240 8.51 21.53 -5.55
C GLY A 240 9.49 20.73 -4.70
N ASN A 241 10.16 19.73 -5.28
CA ASN A 241 11.16 18.90 -4.62
C ASN A 241 12.52 19.01 -5.31
N ASP A 242 13.57 18.48 -4.65
CA ASP A 242 14.92 18.42 -5.23
C ASP A 242 14.95 17.53 -6.50
N LEU A 243 14.12 16.47 -6.52
CA LEU A 243 13.91 15.61 -7.67
C LEU A 243 12.41 15.53 -8.00
N ASP A 244 12.00 16.27 -9.03
CA ASP A 244 10.61 16.35 -9.48
C ASP A 244 10.30 15.46 -10.69
N PHE A 245 9.15 14.78 -10.61
CA PHE A 245 8.57 13.95 -11.66
C PHE A 245 7.16 14.43 -12.03
N PRO A 246 7.02 15.56 -12.75
CA PRO A 246 5.73 16.23 -12.96
C PRO A 246 4.74 15.42 -13.80
N THR A 247 5.22 14.49 -14.63
CA THR A 247 4.41 13.68 -15.54
C THR A 247 3.90 12.39 -14.92
N ASP A 248 4.50 11.92 -13.82
CA ASP A 248 4.09 10.68 -13.17
C ASP A 248 2.94 10.95 -12.19
N ARG A 249 1.74 10.53 -12.59
CA ARG A 249 0.51 10.66 -11.81
C ARG A 249 0.47 9.79 -10.55
N PHE A 250 1.34 8.79 -10.46
CA PHE A 250 1.45 7.90 -9.31
C PHE A 250 2.35 8.49 -8.21
N ILE A 251 3.05 9.59 -8.51
CA ILE A 251 3.85 10.33 -7.54
C ILE A 251 3.01 11.44 -6.89
N SER A 252 3.09 11.53 -5.55
CA SER A 252 2.42 12.58 -4.77
C SER A 252 3.23 13.88 -4.84
N GLY A 253 2.62 15.04 -4.52
CA GLY A 253 3.31 16.34 -4.55
C GLY A 253 4.64 16.30 -3.79
N HIS A 254 4.59 15.82 -2.56
CA HIS A 254 5.75 15.36 -1.78
C HIS A 254 5.54 13.88 -1.48
N HIS A 255 6.40 13.00 -2.02
CA HIS A 255 6.19 11.55 -1.96
C HIS A 255 7.14 10.86 -1.00
N ALA A 256 8.43 11.14 -1.15
CA ALA A 256 9.48 10.51 -0.37
C ALA A 256 10.61 11.49 -0.09
N ARG A 257 11.39 11.20 0.94
CA ARG A 257 12.55 11.99 1.33
C ARG A 257 13.67 11.07 1.79
N LEU A 258 14.90 11.45 1.45
CA LEU A 258 16.10 10.82 1.95
C LEU A 258 16.85 11.79 2.86
N ASP A 259 17.32 11.26 3.98
CA ASP A 259 18.05 11.99 5.02
C ASP A 259 19.35 11.30 5.37
N ARG A 260 20.46 12.03 5.37
CA ARG A 260 21.69 11.57 5.99
C ARG A 260 21.66 11.86 7.48
N HIS A 261 21.68 10.80 8.28
CA HIS A 261 21.79 10.91 9.73
C HIS A 261 23.24 11.24 10.15
N PRO A 262 23.43 11.78 11.37
CA PRO A 262 24.77 12.08 11.91
C PRO A 262 25.72 10.88 12.00
N ASP A 263 25.17 9.66 12.07
CA ASP A 263 25.93 8.41 12.05
C ASP A 263 26.37 7.97 10.63
N GLY A 264 26.05 8.78 9.62
CA GLY A 264 26.39 8.58 8.22
C GLY A 264 25.41 7.69 7.45
N ARG A 265 24.39 7.12 8.08
CA ARG A 265 23.36 6.33 7.38
C ARG A 265 22.43 7.24 6.61
N ILE A 266 22.01 6.81 5.42
CA ILE A 266 21.01 7.50 4.62
C ILE A 266 19.70 6.76 4.81
N VAL A 267 18.65 7.47 5.22
CA VAL A 267 17.35 6.90 5.56
C VAL A 267 16.30 7.40 4.59
N LEU A 268 15.60 6.48 3.95
CA LEU A 268 14.46 6.74 3.08
C LEU A 268 13.16 6.73 3.90
N SER A 269 12.37 7.80 3.77
CA SER A 269 11.07 7.96 4.40
C SER A 269 9.99 8.25 3.36
N ASP A 270 8.85 7.57 3.46
CA ASP A 270 7.63 7.94 2.73
C ASP A 270 6.93 9.09 3.48
N THR A 271 6.52 10.14 2.76
CA THR A 271 5.93 11.34 3.38
C THR A 271 4.40 11.30 3.41
N GLY A 272 3.81 10.11 3.49
CA GLY A 272 2.37 9.91 3.44
C GLY A 272 1.82 9.90 2.01
N SER A 273 2.59 9.31 1.08
CA SER A 273 2.23 9.25 -0.32
C SER A 273 1.00 8.35 -0.56
N ARG A 274 0.24 8.64 -1.61
CA ARG A 274 -0.97 7.87 -1.94
C ARG A 274 -0.67 6.41 -2.28
N ASN A 275 0.37 6.18 -3.09
CA ASN A 275 0.69 4.86 -3.63
C ASN A 275 1.78 4.13 -2.84
N GLY A 276 2.49 4.84 -1.95
CA GLY A 276 3.58 4.30 -1.16
C GLY A 276 4.91 4.28 -1.89
N THR A 277 5.97 4.24 -1.09
CA THR A 277 7.35 4.02 -1.50
C THR A 277 7.74 2.56 -1.28
N PHE A 278 8.52 1.97 -2.18
CA PHE A 278 8.93 0.56 -2.09
C PHE A 278 10.44 0.42 -2.18
N VAL A 279 11.03 -0.53 -1.47
CA VAL A 279 12.48 -0.81 -1.49
C VAL A 279 12.71 -2.20 -2.05
N ARG A 280 13.76 -2.36 -2.87
CA ARG A 280 14.18 -3.66 -3.37
C ARG A 280 14.77 -4.49 -2.25
N ILE A 281 14.31 -5.73 -2.10
CA ILE A 281 14.85 -6.64 -1.10
C ILE A 281 16.14 -7.31 -1.60
N SER A 282 17.12 -7.46 -0.71
CA SER A 282 18.38 -8.17 -0.97
C SER A 282 18.45 -9.55 -0.28
N ALA A 283 17.55 -9.80 0.67
CA ALA A 283 17.47 -11.04 1.42
C ALA A 283 16.01 -11.45 1.66
N ALA A 284 15.81 -12.68 2.15
CA ALA A 284 14.48 -13.14 2.54
C ALA A 284 13.88 -12.19 3.58
N THR A 285 12.71 -11.64 3.25
CA THR A 285 12.04 -10.61 4.06
C THR A 285 10.71 -11.17 4.56
N GLU A 286 10.45 -11.01 5.85
CA GLU A 286 9.15 -11.37 6.43
C GLU A 286 8.07 -10.42 5.92
N LEU A 287 6.92 -10.99 5.56
CA LEU A 287 5.72 -10.29 5.19
C LEU A 287 4.63 -10.52 6.24
N VAL A 288 3.94 -9.44 6.58
CA VAL A 288 2.81 -9.44 7.51
C VAL A 288 1.51 -9.08 6.77
N HIS A 289 0.38 -9.28 7.45
CA HIS A 289 -0.93 -8.89 6.92
C HIS A 289 -0.93 -7.41 6.50
N GLY A 290 -1.45 -7.13 5.31
CA GLY A 290 -1.53 -5.79 4.72
C GLY A 290 -0.25 -5.30 4.03
N ASP A 291 0.79 -6.14 3.91
CA ASP A 291 1.98 -5.79 3.12
C ASP A 291 1.68 -5.77 1.62
N TYR A 292 2.45 -4.95 0.92
CA TYR A 292 2.40 -4.84 -0.53
C TYR A 292 3.76 -5.17 -1.12
N VAL A 293 3.75 -6.01 -2.14
CA VAL A 293 4.96 -6.50 -2.82
C VAL A 293 4.80 -6.33 -4.33
N PHE A 294 5.80 -5.74 -4.98
CA PHE A 294 5.91 -5.70 -6.43
C PHE A 294 6.78 -6.84 -6.95
N LEU A 295 6.29 -7.48 -8.01
CA LEU A 295 6.99 -8.45 -8.84
C LEU A 295 6.73 -8.10 -10.31
N GLY A 296 7.74 -7.63 -11.04
CA GLY A 296 7.50 -7.11 -12.39
C GLY A 296 6.53 -5.93 -12.35
N GLN A 297 5.39 -6.02 -13.05
CA GLN A 297 4.29 -5.05 -12.99
C GLN A 297 3.17 -5.47 -12.01
N GLN A 298 3.27 -6.63 -11.36
CA GLN A 298 2.25 -7.12 -10.45
C GLN A 298 2.42 -6.54 -9.06
N LEU A 299 1.41 -5.81 -8.59
CA LEU A 299 1.29 -5.41 -7.19
C LEU A 299 0.47 -6.46 -6.44
N LEU A 300 1.06 -7.10 -5.43
CA LEU A 300 0.41 -8.12 -4.61
C LEU A 300 0.21 -7.59 -3.19
N ARG A 301 -1.03 -7.65 -2.69
CA ARG A 301 -1.36 -7.44 -1.28
C ARG A 301 -1.32 -8.78 -0.54
N VAL A 302 -0.66 -8.79 0.61
CA VAL A 302 -0.54 -9.96 1.49
C VAL A 302 -1.70 -9.96 2.48
N GLU A 303 -2.44 -11.05 2.52
CA GLU A 303 -3.50 -11.28 3.49
C GLU A 303 -3.22 -12.56 4.28
N ILE A 304 -2.86 -12.40 5.54
CA ILE A 304 -2.71 -13.51 6.48
C ILE A 304 -3.97 -13.49 7.35
N GLY A 305 -4.74 -14.58 7.35
CA GLY A 305 -5.95 -14.67 8.18
C GLY A 305 -5.59 -14.62 9.66
N HIS A 306 -5.93 -13.56 10.38
CA HIS A 306 -5.72 -13.58 11.82
C HIS A 306 -6.68 -14.61 12.44
N PRO A 307 -6.23 -15.52 13.31
CA PRO A 307 -7.17 -16.27 14.12
C PRO A 307 -8.01 -15.26 14.93
N PRO A 308 -9.32 -15.45 15.09
CA PRO A 308 -10.12 -14.53 15.89
C PRO A 308 -9.68 -14.62 17.36
N GLY A 309 -8.91 -13.64 17.85
CA GLY A 309 -8.66 -13.50 19.29
C GLY A 309 -7.34 -12.81 19.67
N GLY A 310 -7.44 -11.54 20.07
CA GLY A 310 -6.34 -10.84 20.73
C GLY A 310 -6.58 -9.34 20.89
N MET A 311 -7.69 -8.94 21.51
CA MET A 311 -7.76 -7.61 22.12
C MET A 311 -6.68 -7.52 23.20
N SER A 312 -5.79 -6.53 23.09
CA SER A 312 -5.09 -5.89 24.21
C SER A 312 -4.73 -4.48 23.78
#